data_AF-A0A5D2THE2-F1
#
_entry.id   AF-A0A5D2THE2-F1
#
_cell.length_a   1.000
_cell.length_b   1.000
_cell.length_c   1.000
_cell.angle_alpha   90.00
_cell.angle_beta   90.00
_cell.angle_gamma   90.00
#
_symmetry.space_group_name_H-M   'P 1'
#
loop_
_entity.id
_entity.type
_entity.pdbx_description
1 polymer ?
#
loop_
_entity_poly.entity_id
_entity_poly.type
_entity_poly.pdbx_seq_one_letter_code
_entity_poly.pdbx_strand_id
1 'polypeptide(L)' 'MITHQVPIEKGSTQGKALAICWLLGASRKRLGRNMAFKLSSELVDAAKGSDDAIRKKETTHRMVEKNRSFAHFC' A
#
# COMPACT_ATOMS: atom_id res chain seq x y z
N MET A 1 -12.12 13.34 -21.08
CA MET A 1 -11.67 11.94 -20.82
C MET A 1 -11.72 11.71 -19.32
N ILE A 2 -12.65 10.89 -18.83
CA ILE A 2 -12.74 10.55 -17.41
C ILE A 2 -12.09 9.17 -17.27
N THR A 3 -10.95 9.10 -16.58
CA THR A 3 -10.19 7.84 -16.42
C THR A 3 -10.85 7.00 -15.35
N HIS A 4 -11.72 6.05 -15.74
CA HIS A 4 -12.30 5.10 -14.81
C HIS A 4 -11.22 4.11 -14.33
N GLN A 5 -10.95 4.11 -13.03
CA GLN A 5 -10.08 3.11 -12.41
C GLN A 5 -10.88 1.84 -12.16
N VAL A 6 -10.80 0.90 -13.10
CA VAL A 6 -11.38 -0.44 -12.94
C VAL A 6 -10.50 -1.24 -11.97
N PRO A 7 -11.03 -1.67 -10.81
CA PRO A 7 -10.28 -2.49 -9.87
C PRO A 7 -10.11 -3.90 -10.43
N ILE A 8 -8.89 -4.25 -10.81
CA ILE A 8 -8.53 -5.61 -11.23
C ILE A 8 -8.01 -6.35 -10.00
N GLU A 9 -8.53 -7.55 -9.76
CA GLU A 9 -8.08 -8.42 -8.68
C GLU A 9 -6.62 -8.81 -8.92
N LYS A 10 -5.72 -8.41 -8.01
CA LYS A 10 -4.28 -8.64 -8.19
C LYS A 10 -3.91 -10.03 -7.69
N GLY A 11 -3.18 -10.77 -8.51
CA GLY A 11 -2.62 -12.07 -8.13
C GLY A 11 -1.71 -11.97 -6.90
N SER A 12 -1.61 -13.07 -6.14
CA SER A 12 -0.87 -13.13 -4.86
C SER A 12 0.59 -12.65 -4.95
N THR A 13 1.28 -12.92 -6.06
CA THR A 13 2.65 -12.43 -6.34
C THR A 13 2.72 -10.91 -6.47
N GLN A 14 1.74 -10.29 -7.14
CA GLN A 14 1.67 -8.84 -7.30
C GLN A 14 1.33 -8.15 -5.99
N GLY A 15 0.51 -8.77 -5.14
CA GLY A 15 0.21 -8.28 -3.80
C GLY A 15 1.45 -8.19 -2.91
N LYS A 16 2.32 -9.22 -2.96
CA LYS A 16 3.61 -9.22 -2.23
C LYS A 16 4.54 -8.11 -2.74
N ALA A 17 4.67 -7.96 -4.05
CA ALA A 17 5.49 -6.91 -4.65
C ALA A 17 5.02 -5.50 -4.24
N LEU A 18 3.71 -5.26 -4.22
CA LEU A 18 3.13 -3.99 -3.76
C LEU A 18 3.41 -3.72 -2.29
N ALA A 19 3.28 -4.72 -1.43
CA ALA A 19 3.59 -4.59 -0.01
C ALA A 19 5.06 -4.18 0.21
N ILE A 20 5.99 -4.81 -0.51
CA ILE A 20 7.42 -4.49 -0.46
C ILE A 20 7.67 -3.05 -0.97
N CYS A 21 7.05 -2.66 -2.09
CA CYS A 21 7.18 -1.31 -2.63
C CYS A 21 6.66 -0.24 -1.65
N TRP A 22 5.57 -0.50 -0.94
CA TRP A 22 5.04 0.43 0.06
C TRP A 22 5.95 0.54 1.28
N LEU A 23 6.45 -0.58 1.80
CA LEU A 23 7.43 -0.60 2.91
C LEU A 23 8.70 0.18 2.55
N LEU A 24 9.25 -0.03 1.35
CA LEU A 24 10.42 0.70 0.86
C LEU A 24 10.13 2.19 0.70
N GLY A 25 8.97 2.55 0.14
CA GLY A 25 8.57 3.94 -0.05
C GLY A 25 8.40 4.69 1.27
N ALA A 26 7.83 4.04 2.28
CA ALA A 26 7.62 4.60 3.61
C ALA A 26 8.96 4.73 4.37
N SER A 27 9.80 3.68 4.34
CA SER A 27 11.16 3.69 4.89
C SER A 27 12.05 4.81 4.31
N ARG A 28 11.90 5.14 3.01
CA ARG A 28 12.67 6.23 2.36
C ARG A 28 12.26 7.61 2.84
N LYS A 29 10.99 7.81 3.20
CA LYS A 29 10.47 9.09 3.71
C LYS A 29 10.86 9.37 5.15
N ARG A 30 11.24 8.33 5.92
CA ARG A 30 11.71 8.49 7.29
C ARG A 30 13.02 9.28 7.37
N LEU A 31 13.09 10.14 8.39
CA LEU A 31 14.30 10.84 8.78
C LEU A 31 15.21 9.88 9.57
N GLY A 32 16.50 9.85 9.24
CA GLY A 32 17.46 8.92 9.84
C GLY A 32 18.72 8.77 8.99
N ARG A 33 19.81 8.32 9.62
CA ARG A 33 21.15 8.35 9.00
C ARG A 33 21.44 7.14 8.11
N ASN A 34 20.92 5.95 8.46
CA ASN A 34 21.18 4.71 7.72
C ASN A 34 19.86 4.07 7.24
N MET A 35 19.82 3.66 5.97
CA MET A 35 18.64 3.02 5.36
C MET A 35 18.28 1.70 6.05
N ALA A 36 19.28 0.94 6.51
CA ALA A 36 19.04 -0.30 7.26
C ALA A 36 18.23 -0.05 8.54
N PHE A 37 18.53 1.04 9.25
CA PHE A 37 17.85 1.41 10.49
C PHE A 37 16.43 1.93 10.23
N LYS A 38 16.23 2.64 9.12
CA LYS A 38 14.89 3.07 8.69
C LYS A 38 14.00 1.88 8.36
N LEU A 39 14.55 0.92 7.60
CA LEU A 39 13.83 -0.28 7.18
C LEU A 39 13.47 -1.17 8.38
N SER A 40 14.39 -1.36 9.33
CA SER A 40 14.11 -2.13 10.54
C SER A 40 13.03 -1.47 11.40
N SER A 41 13.08 -0.14 11.56
CA SER A 41 12.03 0.60 12.25
C SER A 41 10.68 0.46 11.57
N GLU A 42 10.63 0.54 10.24
CA GLU A 42 9.39 0.37 9.47
C GLU A 42 8.83 -1.05 9.58
N LEU A 43 9.70 -2.07 9.57
CA LEU A 43 9.31 -3.46 9.78
C LEU A 43 8.68 -3.68 11.16
N VAL A 44 9.26 -3.09 12.20
CA VAL A 44 8.72 -3.16 13.57
C VAL A 44 7.37 -2.44 13.66
N ASP A 45 7.22 -1.27 13.05
CA ASP A 45 5.98 -0.51 13.10
C ASP A 45 4.87 -1.14 12.23
N ALA A 46 5.24 -1.71 11.08
CA ALA A 46 4.33 -2.48 10.24
C ALA A 46 3.87 -3.75 10.95
N ALA A 47 4.75 -4.45 11.67
CA ALA A 47 4.36 -5.59 12.50
C ALA A 47 3.41 -5.20 13.64
N LYS A 48 3.54 -3.99 14.17
CA LYS A 48 2.67 -3.44 15.21
C LYS A 48 1.36 -2.83 14.68
N GLY A 49 1.17 -2.74 13.37
CA GLY A 49 -0.05 -2.16 12.80
C GLY A 49 -0.06 -0.62 12.74
N SER A 50 1.02 0.06 13.12
CA SER A 50 1.03 1.52 13.35
C SER A 50 1.65 2.32 12.19
N ASP A 51 1.91 1.66 11.06
CA ASP A 51 2.72 2.21 9.97
C ASP A 51 1.90 2.92 8.88
N ASP A 52 2.49 3.95 8.28
CA ASP A 52 1.94 4.69 7.15
C ASP A 52 1.69 3.79 5.92
N ALA A 53 2.47 2.71 5.77
CA ALA A 53 2.26 1.70 4.73
C ALA A 53 0.97 0.89 4.94
N ILE A 54 0.56 0.64 6.19
CA ILE A 54 -0.72 -0.02 6.48
C ILE A 54 -1.89 0.90 6.18
N ARG A 55 -1.78 2.18 6.51
CA ARG A 55 -2.75 3.20 6.11
C ARG A 55 -2.85 3.31 4.58
N LYS A 56 -1.74 3.15 3.85
CA LYS A 56 -1.72 3.09 2.38
C LYS A 56 -2.46 1.86 1.84
N LYS A 57 -2.30 0.69 2.46
CA LYS A 57 -3.07 -0.52 2.13
C LYS A 57 -4.57 -0.32 2.35
N GLU A 58 -4.94 0.26 3.49
CA GLU A 58 -6.33 0.50 3.86
C GLU A 58 -7.01 1.52 2.93
N THR A 59 -6.36 2.63 2.61
CA THR A 59 -6.88 3.61 1.62
C THR A 59 -7.08 3.00 0.24
N THR A 60 -6.18 2.10 -0.17
CA THR A 60 -6.29 1.39 -1.45
C THR A 60 -7.47 0.41 -1.44
N HIS A 61 -7.64 -0.35 -0.35
CA HIS A 61 -8.79 -1.24 -0.18
C HIS A 61 -10.11 -0.47 -0.17
N ARG A 62 -10.17 0.65 0.55
CA ARG A 62 -11.36 1.53 0.61
C ARG A 62 -11.69 2.17 -0.75
N MET A 63 -10.69 2.50 -1.56
CA MET A 63 -10.90 2.96 -2.95
C MET A 63 -11.47 1.85 -3.83
N VAL A 64 -10.93 0.63 -3.71
CA VAL A 64 -11.44 -0.54 -4.44
C VAL A 64 -12.89 -0.82 -4.07
N GLU A 65 -13.24 -0.74 -2.79
CA GLU A 65 -14.60 -0.98 -2.30
C GLU A 65 -15.58 0.11 -2.73
N LYS A 66 -15.14 1.38 -2.79
CA LYS A 66 -15.92 2.49 -3.36
C LYS A 66 -16.15 2.38 -4.87
N ASN A 67 -15.18 1.83 -5.60
CA ASN A 67 -15.30 1.64 -7.05
C ASN A 67 -15.93 0.30 -7.44
N ARG A 68 -16.14 -0.62 -6.47
CA ARG A 68 -16.84 -1.89 -6.68
C ARG A 68 -18.29 -1.67 -7.14
N SER A 69 -18.94 -0.60 -6.68
CA SER A 69 -20.28 -0.22 -7.13
C SER A 69 -20.31 0.24 -8.59
N PHE A 70 -19.20 0.76 -9.12
CA PHE A 70 -19.07 1.16 -10.53
C PHE A 70 -18.69 0.01 -11.46
N ALA A 71 -18.00 -1.03 -10.96
CA ALA A 71 -17.66 -2.22 -11.74
C ALA A 71 -18.89 -3.04 -12.15
N HIS A 72 -20.02 -2.86 -11.47
CA HIS A 72 -21.26 -3.57 -11.73
C HIS A 72 -22.19 -2.87 -12.74
N PHE A 73 -21.80 -1.68 -13.21
CA PHE A 73 -22.57 -0.83 -14.12
C PHE A 73 -22.00 -0.76 -15.55
N CYS A 74 -20.96 -1.55 -15.86
CA CYS A 74 -20.39 -1.70 -17.21
C CYS A 74 -20.61 -3.12 -17.74
#